data_AF-A0A2T1NCB4-F1
#
_entry.id   AF-A0A2T1NCB4-F1
#
_cell.length_a   1.000
_cell.length_b   1.000
_cell.length_c   1.000
_cell.angle_alpha   90.00
_cell.angle_beta   90.00
_cell.angle_gamma   90.00
#
_symmetry.space_group_name_H-M   'P 1'
#
loop_
_entity.id
_entity.type
_entity.pdbx_description
1 polymer ?
#
loop_
_entity_poly.entity_id
_entity_poly.type
_entity_poly.pdbx_seq_one_letter_code
_entity_poly.pdbx_strand_id
1 'polypeptide(L)'
;MKLNCLLLSITFLFFTSCYDVQKPEKPDHFLDENEMTHVLVDLAIISAAKGIDKRKLEELNILPKEYVFQKHQIDSVILAQNNTYYSYHLEKYNSIYKRVNDSLNTLKKIAQDKTLIKLEKSSVLKQKNLKSLKDSIPKKPRAFGTN
;
A
#
# COMPACT_ATOMS: atom_id res chain seq x y z
N MET A 1 37.90 -34.89 -24.28
CA MET A 1 38.35 -33.49 -24.05
C MET A 1 37.21 -32.53 -23.68
N LYS A 2 36.03 -32.59 -24.32
CA LYS A 2 34.87 -31.70 -24.00
C LYS A 2 34.34 -31.83 -22.56
N LEU A 3 34.32 -33.04 -21.99
CA LEU A 3 33.82 -33.31 -20.63
C LEU A 3 34.74 -32.76 -19.52
N ASN A 4 36.05 -32.79 -19.74
CA ASN A 4 37.04 -32.23 -18.80
C ASN A 4 37.01 -30.70 -18.81
N CYS A 5 36.80 -30.06 -19.97
CA CYS A 5 36.55 -28.62 -20.05
C CYS A 5 35.23 -28.22 -19.37
N LEU A 6 34.17 -29.03 -19.51
CA LEU A 6 32.90 -28.79 -18.83
C LEU A 6 33.06 -28.88 -17.30
N LEU A 7 33.78 -29.89 -16.80
CA LEU A 7 34.12 -30.04 -15.38
C LEU A 7 34.95 -28.86 -14.86
N LEU A 8 35.96 -28.41 -15.61
CA LEU A 8 36.76 -27.23 -15.28
C LEU A 8 35.92 -25.93 -15.22
N SER A 9 34.99 -25.76 -16.17
CA SER A 9 34.09 -24.62 -16.21
C SER A 9 33.11 -24.61 -15.02
N ILE A 10 32.63 -25.78 -14.61
CA ILE A 10 31.74 -25.93 -13.45
C ILE A 10 32.50 -25.62 -12.16
N THR A 11 33.72 -26.15 -12.00
CA THR A 11 34.56 -25.87 -10.84
C THR A 11 34.91 -24.38 -10.71
N PHE A 12 35.22 -23.68 -11.81
CA PHE A 12 35.49 -22.24 -11.79
C PHE A 12 34.28 -21.41 -11.32
N LEU A 13 33.05 -21.83 -11.66
CA LEU A 13 31.82 -21.16 -11.23
C LEU A 13 31.59 -21.23 -9.71
N PHE A 14 32.12 -22.25 -9.03
CA PHE A 14 31.96 -22.41 -7.58
C PHE A 14 32.89 -21.48 -6.77
N PHE A 15 34.00 -21.01 -7.34
CA PHE A 15 34.96 -20.15 -6.64
C PHE A 15 34.53 -18.67 -6.56
N THR A 16 33.48 -18.24 -7.27
CA THR A 16 33.01 -16.85 -7.25
C THR A 16 31.84 -16.59 -6.29
N SER A 17 31.43 -17.55 -5.46
CA SER A 17 30.23 -17.42 -4.60
C SER A 17 30.47 -16.76 -3.25
N CYS A 18 31.67 -16.22 -2.99
CA CYS A 18 31.95 -15.50 -1.75
C CYS A 18 31.35 -14.08 -1.81
N TYR A 19 30.06 -13.98 -1.54
CA TYR A 19 29.36 -12.72 -1.36
C TYR A 19 29.23 -12.46 0.15
N ASP A 20 30.06 -11.56 0.67
CA ASP A 20 29.92 -11.12 2.06
C ASP A 20 28.71 -10.20 2.18
N VAL A 21 27.66 -10.66 2.88
CA VAL A 21 26.45 -9.86 3.08
C VAL A 21 26.71 -8.89 4.22
N GLN A 22 27.27 -7.74 3.87
CA GLN A 22 27.46 -6.66 4.81
C GLN A 22 26.12 -6.25 5.41
N LYS A 23 26.08 -6.10 6.74
CA LYS A 23 24.91 -5.63 7.46
C LYS A 23 24.58 -4.21 6.97
N PRO A 24 23.38 -3.98 6.40
CA PRO A 24 23.00 -2.64 5.99
C PRO A 24 22.81 -1.75 7.20
N GLU A 25 23.24 -0.50 7.08
CA GLU A 25 22.96 0.53 8.07
C GLU A 25 21.45 0.83 8.11
N LYS A 26 21.01 1.36 9.24
CA LYS A 26 19.62 1.80 9.38
C LYS A 26 19.45 3.09 8.54
N PRO A 27 18.46 3.16 7.63
CA PRO A 27 18.22 4.36 6.81
C PRO A 27 17.94 5.60 7.67
N ASP A 28 18.34 6.77 7.19
CA ASP A 28 18.08 8.05 7.86
C ASP A 28 16.58 8.30 8.03
N HIS A 29 15.82 8.13 6.93
CA HIS A 29 14.37 8.09 6.96
C HIS A 29 13.91 6.64 7.11
N PHE A 30 13.90 6.17 8.36
CA PHE A 30 13.47 4.83 8.70
C PHE A 30 11.94 4.73 8.81
N LEU A 31 11.36 3.78 8.08
CA LEU A 31 9.96 3.39 8.23
C LEU A 31 9.88 2.32 9.30
N ASP A 32 9.07 2.55 10.32
CA ASP A 32 8.83 1.52 11.32
C ASP A 32 8.04 0.34 10.74
N GLU A 33 7.93 -0.72 11.53
CA GLU A 33 7.29 -1.96 11.13
C GLU A 33 5.81 -1.78 10.74
N ASN A 34 5.08 -0.83 11.33
CA ASN A 34 3.70 -0.51 10.98
C ASN A 34 3.63 0.37 9.73
N GLU A 35 4.48 1.39 9.64
CA GLU A 35 4.56 2.27 8.46
C GLU A 35 4.87 1.47 7.21
N MET A 36 5.91 0.61 7.26
CA MET A 36 6.26 -0.28 6.15
C MET A 36 5.12 -1.24 5.80
N THR A 37 4.38 -1.74 6.80
CA THR A 37 3.18 -2.57 6.57
C THR A 37 2.12 -1.81 5.78
N HIS A 38 1.79 -0.57 6.19
CA HIS A 38 0.78 0.24 5.50
C HIS A 38 1.19 0.60 4.07
N VAL A 39 2.46 0.96 3.85
CA VAL A 39 3.03 1.22 2.53
C VAL A 39 2.87 -0.01 1.62
N LEU A 40 3.25 -1.19 2.10
CA LEU A 40 3.18 -2.43 1.32
C LEU A 40 1.74 -2.87 1.03
N VAL A 41 0.81 -2.68 1.98
CA VAL A 41 -0.63 -2.95 1.76
C VAL A 41 -1.17 -2.06 0.64
N ASP A 42 -0.92 -0.75 0.69
CA ASP A 42 -1.39 0.18 -0.33
C ASP A 42 -0.75 -0.09 -1.69
N LEU A 43 0.55 -0.42 -1.71
CA LEU A 43 1.26 -0.80 -2.93
C LEU A 43 0.66 -2.07 -3.56
N ALA A 44 0.31 -3.06 -2.74
CA ALA A 44 -0.36 -4.27 -3.22
C ALA A 44 -1.75 -3.97 -3.80
N ILE A 45 -2.56 -3.15 -3.11
CA ILE A 45 -3.90 -2.77 -3.55
C ILE A 45 -3.85 -2.00 -4.88
N ILE A 46 -3.01 -0.98 -4.99
CA ILE A 46 -2.94 -0.15 -6.20
C ILE A 46 -2.36 -0.95 -7.39
N SER A 47 -1.43 -1.88 -7.12
CA SER A 47 -0.89 -2.77 -8.15
C SER A 47 -1.96 -3.74 -8.66
N ALA A 48 -2.80 -4.28 -7.77
CA ALA A 48 -3.93 -5.10 -8.16
C ALA A 48 -4.97 -4.30 -8.95
N ALA A 49 -5.30 -3.08 -8.52
CA ALA A 49 -6.22 -2.19 -9.23
C ALA A 49 -5.73 -1.87 -10.66
N LYS A 50 -4.42 -1.61 -10.81
CA LYS A 50 -3.78 -1.39 -12.11
C LYS A 50 -3.91 -2.61 -13.03
N GLY A 51 -3.78 -3.81 -12.48
CA GLY A 51 -3.95 -5.05 -13.23
C GLY A 51 -5.38 -5.30 -13.72
N ILE A 52 -6.39 -4.76 -13.00
CA ILE A 52 -7.81 -4.91 -13.35
C ILE A 52 -8.23 -3.93 -14.43
N ASP A 53 -7.98 -2.63 -14.24
CA ASP A 53 -8.41 -1.60 -15.18
C ASP A 53 -7.44 -0.42 -15.20
N LYS A 54 -6.37 -0.58 -15.99
CA LYS A 54 -5.36 0.45 -16.20
C LYS A 54 -5.97 1.73 -16.79
N ARG A 55 -6.89 1.61 -17.76
CA ARG A 55 -7.50 2.76 -18.44
C ARG A 55 -8.24 3.65 -17.45
N LYS A 56 -9.00 3.05 -16.54
CA LYS A 56 -9.75 3.81 -15.52
C LYS A 56 -8.82 4.57 -14.57
N LEU A 57 -7.66 4.01 -14.23
CA LEU A 57 -6.66 4.74 -13.43
C LEU A 57 -6.07 5.92 -14.21
N GLU A 58 -5.79 5.75 -15.50
CA GLU A 58 -5.30 6.81 -16.38
C GLU A 58 -6.34 7.93 -16.55
N GLU A 59 -7.62 7.60 -16.75
CA GLU A 59 -8.73 8.55 -16.82
C GLU A 59 -8.87 9.38 -15.52
N LEU A 60 -8.56 8.77 -14.37
CA LEU A 60 -8.52 9.44 -13.07
C LEU A 60 -7.19 10.17 -12.80
N ASN A 61 -6.24 10.15 -13.75
CA ASN A 61 -4.87 10.67 -13.60
C ASN A 61 -4.11 10.08 -12.39
N ILE A 62 -4.44 8.84 -12.02
CA ILE A 62 -3.80 8.14 -10.90
C ILE A 62 -2.57 7.40 -11.42
N LEU A 63 -1.40 7.87 -11.01
CA LEU A 63 -0.15 7.14 -11.16
C LEU A 63 0.05 6.22 -9.94
N PRO A 64 0.02 4.88 -10.11
CA PRO A 64 -0.10 3.95 -8.99
C PRO A 64 0.97 4.08 -7.91
N LYS A 65 2.24 4.23 -8.30
CA LYS A 65 3.36 4.30 -7.34
C LYS A 65 3.40 5.67 -6.68
N GLU A 66 3.26 6.72 -7.48
CA GLU A 66 3.25 8.11 -7.03
C GLU A 66 2.12 8.38 -6.05
N TYR A 67 0.94 7.79 -6.25
CA TYR A 67 -0.17 7.87 -5.31
C TYR A 67 0.21 7.31 -3.92
N VAL A 68 0.88 6.16 -3.88
CA VAL A 68 1.32 5.55 -2.62
C VAL A 68 2.42 6.39 -1.96
N PHE A 69 3.38 6.88 -2.75
CA PHE A 69 4.46 7.74 -2.29
C PHE A 69 3.94 9.04 -1.67
N GLN A 70 2.99 9.71 -2.34
CA GLN A 70 2.34 10.91 -1.82
C GLN A 70 1.55 10.62 -0.54
N LYS A 71 0.79 9.52 -0.50
CA LYS A 71 -0.03 9.14 0.67
C LYS A 71 0.82 8.93 1.93
N HIS A 72 1.99 8.31 1.79
CA HIS A 72 2.87 7.98 2.91
C HIS A 72 4.01 9.00 3.11
N GLN A 73 4.09 10.04 2.28
CA GLN A 73 5.17 11.03 2.32
C GLN A 73 6.57 10.40 2.18
N ILE A 74 6.68 9.39 1.31
CA ILE A 74 7.92 8.68 1.00
C ILE A 74 8.27 8.84 -0.48
N ASP A 75 9.47 8.43 -0.85
CA ASP A 75 9.91 8.30 -2.24
C ASP A 75 10.48 6.90 -2.53
N SER A 76 10.94 6.69 -3.76
CA SER A 76 11.54 5.43 -4.18
C SER A 76 12.83 5.08 -3.44
N VAL A 77 13.61 6.09 -3.04
CA VAL A 77 14.91 5.89 -2.35
C VAL A 77 14.64 5.43 -0.92
N ILE A 78 13.74 6.11 -0.21
CA ILE A 78 13.30 5.75 1.15
C ILE A 78 12.78 4.31 1.15
N LEU A 79 11.88 3.96 0.21
CA LEU A 79 11.34 2.61 0.12
C LEU A 79 12.44 1.57 -0.15
N ALA A 80 13.36 1.86 -1.09
CA ALA A 80 14.44 0.94 -1.43
C ALA A 80 15.40 0.70 -0.26
N GLN A 81 15.79 1.76 0.45
CA GLN A 81 16.68 1.68 1.62
C GLN A 81 16.04 0.89 2.76
N ASN A 82 14.77 1.16 3.08
CA ASN A 82 14.04 0.41 4.11
C ASN A 82 13.84 -1.06 3.70
N ASN A 83 13.51 -1.33 2.43
CA ASN A 83 13.45 -2.69 1.90
C ASN A 83 14.78 -3.43 2.09
N THR A 84 15.92 -2.82 1.75
CA THR A 84 17.25 -3.41 1.96
C THR A 84 17.52 -3.69 3.44
N TYR A 85 17.19 -2.76 4.33
CA TYR A 85 17.34 -2.96 5.77
C TYR A 85 16.50 -4.14 6.27
N TYR A 86 15.22 -4.23 5.91
CA TYR A 86 14.35 -5.32 6.33
C TYR A 86 14.72 -6.66 5.68
N SER A 87 15.22 -6.67 4.43
CA SER A 87 15.73 -7.89 3.77
C SER A 87 16.87 -8.55 4.53
N TYR A 88 17.67 -7.80 5.28
CA TYR A 88 18.69 -8.36 6.17
C TYR A 88 18.09 -8.88 7.50
N HIS A 89 17.01 -8.26 7.99
CA HIS A 89 16.35 -8.58 9.26
C HIS A 89 15.10 -9.47 9.04
N LEU A 90 15.34 -10.72 8.62
CA LEU A 90 14.30 -11.64 8.15
C LEU A 90 13.12 -11.83 9.12
N GLU A 91 13.35 -11.92 10.44
CA GLU A 91 12.26 -12.07 11.41
C GLU A 91 11.28 -10.88 11.39
N LYS A 92 11.83 -9.66 11.39
CA LYS A 92 11.03 -8.43 11.29
C LYS A 92 10.33 -8.36 9.94
N TYR A 93 11.01 -8.76 8.87
CA TYR A 93 10.40 -8.69 7.55
C TYR A 93 9.25 -9.69 7.38
N ASN A 94 9.42 -10.90 7.92
CA ASN A 94 8.35 -11.90 7.98
C ASN A 94 7.17 -11.40 8.81
N SER A 95 7.41 -10.73 9.94
CA SER A 95 6.36 -10.08 10.75
C SER A 95 5.58 -9.04 9.94
N ILE A 96 6.27 -8.18 9.16
CA ILE A 96 5.65 -7.21 8.27
C ILE A 96 4.77 -7.91 7.23
N TYR A 97 5.30 -8.88 6.48
CA TYR A 97 4.55 -9.56 5.43
C TYR A 97 3.36 -10.36 5.96
N LYS A 98 3.48 -10.94 7.16
CA LYS A 98 2.34 -11.58 7.83
C LYS A 98 1.22 -10.57 8.07
N ARG A 99 1.54 -9.39 8.61
CA ARG A 99 0.57 -8.31 8.84
C ARG A 99 -0.02 -7.78 7.52
N VAL A 100 0.79 -7.61 6.48
CA VAL A 100 0.31 -7.26 5.13
C VAL A 100 -0.73 -8.28 4.65
N ASN A 101 -0.43 -9.57 4.72
CA ASN A 101 -1.34 -10.63 4.30
C ASN A 101 -2.63 -10.65 5.13
N ASP A 102 -2.53 -10.48 6.46
CA ASP A 102 -3.69 -10.43 7.35
C ASP A 102 -4.60 -9.21 7.03
N SER A 103 -4.01 -8.04 6.78
CA SER A 103 -4.73 -6.84 6.34
C SER A 103 -5.43 -7.07 5.01
N LEU A 104 -4.74 -7.60 4.00
CA LEU A 104 -5.33 -7.87 2.68
C LEU A 104 -6.46 -8.90 2.75
N ASN A 105 -6.30 -9.96 3.55
CA ASN A 105 -7.36 -10.95 3.76
C ASN A 105 -8.58 -10.35 4.46
N THR A 106 -8.36 -9.46 5.42
CA THR A 106 -9.43 -8.73 6.11
C THR A 106 -10.18 -7.84 5.13
N LEU A 107 -9.47 -7.03 4.34
CA LEU A 107 -10.05 -6.18 3.30
C LEU A 107 -10.82 -6.99 2.26
N LYS A 108 -10.30 -8.14 1.84
CA LYS A 108 -10.99 -9.05 0.92
C LYS A 108 -12.31 -9.55 1.50
N LYS A 109 -12.33 -10.00 2.77
CA LYS A 109 -13.55 -10.44 3.45
C LYS A 109 -14.58 -9.31 3.52
N ILE A 110 -14.15 -8.11 3.89
CA ILE A 110 -15.01 -6.92 3.93
C ILE A 110 -15.60 -6.63 2.54
N ALA A 111 -14.79 -6.67 1.49
CA ALA A 111 -15.23 -6.41 0.12
C ALA A 111 -16.20 -7.48 -0.42
N GLN A 112 -16.11 -8.73 0.08
CA GLN A 112 -16.99 -9.83 -0.31
C GLN A 112 -18.29 -9.85 0.50
N ASP A 113 -18.33 -9.23 1.67
CA ASP A 113 -19.51 -9.17 2.52
C ASP A 113 -20.57 -8.21 1.94
N LYS A 114 -21.59 -8.80 1.32
CA LYS A 114 -22.72 -8.08 0.72
C LYS A 114 -23.56 -7.30 1.75
N THR A 115 -23.49 -7.66 3.03
CA THR A 115 -24.26 -6.98 4.08
C THR A 115 -23.68 -5.59 4.38
N LEU A 116 -22.35 -5.47 4.45
CA LEU A 116 -21.65 -4.19 4.63
C LEU A 116 -21.88 -3.24 3.46
N ILE A 117 -21.84 -3.75 2.22
CA ILE A 117 -22.13 -2.95 1.01
C ILE A 117 -23.56 -2.39 1.03
N LYS A 118 -24.53 -3.16 1.56
CA LYS A 118 -25.93 -2.71 1.67
C LYS A 118 -26.11 -1.70 2.82
N LEU A 119 -25.36 -1.86 3.91
CA LEU A 119 -25.33 -0.91 5.03
C LEU A 119 -24.68 0.42 4.64
N GLU A 120 -23.57 0.42 3.90
CA GLU A 120 -22.95 1.64 3.39
C GLU A 120 -23.84 2.37 2.38
N LYS A 121 -24.46 1.64 1.44
CA LYS A 121 -25.41 2.28 0.50
C LYS A 121 -26.57 2.94 1.24
N SER A 122 -27.11 2.29 2.27
CA SER A 122 -28.23 2.84 3.04
C SER A 122 -27.82 4.00 3.95
N SER A 123 -26.61 4.00 4.53
CA SER A 123 -26.09 5.11 5.32
C SER A 123 -25.73 6.32 4.46
N VAL A 124 -25.12 6.13 3.28
CA VAL A 124 -24.84 7.20 2.30
C VAL A 124 -26.14 7.81 1.76
N LEU A 125 -27.16 6.99 1.45
CA LEU A 125 -28.49 7.51 1.08
C LEU A 125 -29.10 8.34 2.21
N LYS A 126 -29.02 7.86 3.46
CA LYS A 126 -29.56 8.57 4.62
C LYS A 126 -28.84 9.90 4.86
N GLN A 127 -27.52 9.94 4.71
CA GLN A 127 -26.73 11.16 4.85
C GLN A 127 -26.98 12.17 3.71
N LYS A 128 -27.16 11.69 2.46
CA LYS A 128 -27.50 12.54 1.31
C LYS A 128 -28.89 13.18 1.49
N ASN A 129 -29.88 12.41 1.96
CA ASN A 129 -31.21 12.91 2.29
C ASN A 129 -31.19 13.90 3.46
N LEU A 130 -30.34 13.69 4.46
CA LEU A 130 -30.22 14.61 5.61
C LEU A 130 -29.57 15.95 5.24
N LYS A 131 -28.68 15.96 4.24
CA LYS A 131 -28.11 17.20 3.67
C LYS A 131 -29.15 17.97 2.85
N SER A 132 -29.89 17.31 1.96
CA SER A 132 -30.94 17.98 1.16
C SER A 132 -32.08 18.54 2.02
N LEU A 133 -32.41 17.86 3.13
CA LEU A 133 -33.37 18.36 4.12
C LEU A 133 -32.86 19.61 4.85
N LYS A 134 -31.57 19.70 5.17
CA LYS A 134 -30.99 20.90 5.80
C LYS A 134 -30.94 22.10 4.85
N ASP A 135 -30.73 21.87 3.56
CA ASP A 135 -30.70 22.91 2.55
C ASP A 135 -32.10 23.43 2.18
N SER A 136 -33.15 22.65 2.51
CA SER A 136 -34.56 23.00 2.28
C SER A 136 -35.24 23.68 3.47
N ILE A 137 -34.58 23.75 4.64
CA ILE A 137 -35.12 24.46 5.80
C ILE A 137 -34.85 25.97 5.62
N PRO A 138 -35.89 26.82 5.48
CA PRO A 138 -35.68 28.25 5.34
C PRO A 138 -35.00 28.80 6.60
N LYS A 139 -33.92 29.57 6.43
CA LYS A 139 -33.24 30.24 7.53
C LYS A 139 -34.26 31.11 8.26
N LYS A 140 -34.48 30.82 9.55
CA LYS A 140 -35.37 31.59 10.44
C LYS A 140 -35.08 33.08 10.27
N PRO A 141 -36.08 33.93 9.99
CA PRO A 141 -35.84 35.35 9.82
C PRO A 141 -35.25 35.92 11.11
N ARG A 142 -34.18 36.70 10.94
CA ARG A 142 -33.54 37.49 12.00
C ARG A 142 -34.62 38.35 12.63
N ALA A 143 -34.90 38.13 13.93
CA ALA A 143 -35.87 38.93 14.66
C ALA A 143 -35.48 40.41 14.53
N PHE A 144 -36.41 41.19 13.97
CA PHE A 144 -36.32 42.64 13.88
C PHE A 144 -36.51 43.17 15.30
N GLY A 145 -35.42 43.56 15.94
CA GLY A 145 -35.45 44.29 17.20
C GLY A 145 -35.68 45.76 16.90
N THR A 146 -36.87 46.25 17.24
CA THR A 146 -37.17 47.68 17.38
C THR A 146 -36.99 48.12 18.81
N ASN A 147 -36.52 49.37 18.92
CA ASN A 147 -36.29 50.23 20.09
C ASN A 147 -34.92 50.07 20.76
#